data_AF-A0AAE0IU29-F1
#
_entry.id   AF-A0AAE0IU29-F1
#
_cell.length_a   1.000
_cell.length_b   1.000
_cell.length_c   1.000
_cell.angle_alpha   90.00
_cell.angle_beta   90.00
_cell.angle_gamma   90.00
#
_symmetry.space_group_name_H-M   'P 1'
#
loop_
_entity.id
_entity.type
_entity.pdbx_description
1 polymer ?
#
loop_
_entity_poly.entity_id
_entity_poly.type
_entity_poly.pdbx_seq_one_letter_code
_entity_poly.pdbx_strand_id
1 'polypeptide(L)'
;MSSLGLVSAQAAEPDPLIGAPVFNNPAGSESEQYTIYQQLARIIDRVPAGGYIEMSWFEFGVSYTTDTTNKPNIPARLVKAHQRGVNVRTILDNNVKDNGRSNDDWPAYKTLAPELGTSDSASSFIILCPNHKGCIAKRKIYDDTYAYNHNKFLLASKIVLNSGANVSNVVFQSSGNLGEWDAHTSWNNAVTWSEAASFANYHHYFGDQVSSRAGSGNDNYYWVGDSANQFKTHFFPRKETNGDLNQASTDTIVSILNSVSCSYTGETDGKKHQTDVRIVMWSFSRVAVAEKLASLVRAGCWVDVAYTNMNDGVKNALSSSNLGGKEMGLTKCAVAWQGRNLRPHSKYMLIDGAYDDDQIPRVFTGSHNYAISALRNADESLIRIRSPEVHEAYLRQNFYKVRDTCSGKIAPG
;
A
#
# COMPACT_ATOMS: atom_id res chain seq x y z
N MET A 1 -10.27 44.68 -37.66
CA MET A 1 -10.98 43.77 -36.74
C MET A 1 -10.02 42.66 -36.35
N SER A 2 -9.28 42.84 -35.25
CA SER A 2 -8.34 41.83 -34.75
C SER A 2 -9.08 40.92 -33.78
N SER A 3 -9.30 39.67 -34.20
CA SER A 3 -9.82 38.61 -33.36
C SER A 3 -8.75 38.24 -32.32
N LEU A 4 -8.94 38.69 -31.08
CA LEU A 4 -8.18 38.21 -29.93
C LEU A 4 -8.66 36.78 -29.63
N GLY A 5 -7.81 35.80 -29.94
CA GLY A 5 -8.04 34.41 -29.59
C GLY A 5 -8.15 34.26 -28.07
N LEU A 6 -9.28 33.75 -27.61
CA LEU A 6 -9.48 33.28 -26.25
C LEU A 6 -8.53 32.10 -26.00
N VAL A 7 -7.43 32.35 -25.30
CA VAL A 7 -6.64 31.29 -24.70
C VAL A 7 -7.45 30.77 -23.52
N SER A 8 -8.06 29.59 -23.67
CA SER A 8 -8.72 28.91 -22.56
C SER A 8 -7.71 28.69 -21.44
N ALA A 9 -7.89 29.37 -20.31
CA ALA A 9 -7.09 29.13 -19.11
C ALA A 9 -7.33 27.68 -18.66
N GLN A 10 -6.31 26.84 -18.71
CA GLN A 10 -6.38 25.50 -18.16
C GLN A 10 -6.62 25.61 -16.65
N ALA A 11 -7.68 24.98 -16.15
CA ALA A 11 -7.97 24.95 -14.73
C ALA A 11 -6.76 24.38 -13.97
N ALA A 12 -6.47 24.97 -12.81
CA ALA A 12 -5.37 24.49 -11.96
C ALA A 12 -5.61 23.01 -11.59
N GLU A 13 -4.55 22.22 -11.57
CA GLU A 13 -4.60 20.83 -11.12
C GLU A 13 -5.20 20.78 -9.70
N PRO A 14 -6.16 19.89 -9.40
CA PRO A 14 -6.73 19.77 -8.06
C PRO A 14 -5.67 19.50 -6.98
N ASP A 15 -5.97 19.91 -5.76
CA ASP A 15 -5.16 19.57 -4.59
C ASP A 15 -5.16 18.05 -4.33
N PRO A 16 -4.10 17.48 -3.74
CA PRO A 16 -4.11 16.09 -3.33
C PRO A 16 -5.18 15.86 -2.27
N LEU A 17 -5.88 14.71 -2.34
CA LEU A 17 -6.85 14.33 -1.32
C LEU A 17 -6.11 13.93 -0.03
N ILE A 18 -6.39 14.59 1.09
CA ILE A 18 -5.75 14.32 2.39
C ILE A 18 -6.80 13.82 3.38
N GLY A 19 -6.49 12.76 4.13
CA GLY A 19 -7.37 12.16 5.14
C GLY A 19 -8.40 11.18 4.58
N ALA A 20 -8.37 10.89 3.28
CA ALA A 20 -9.27 9.95 2.62
C ALA A 20 -8.51 9.08 1.61
N PRO A 21 -9.01 7.87 1.31
CA PRO A 21 -8.38 6.98 0.35
C PRO A 21 -8.66 7.41 -1.09
N VAL A 22 -7.76 7.02 -1.98
CA VAL A 22 -7.95 7.01 -3.42
C VAL A 22 -7.85 5.59 -3.96
N PHE A 23 -8.65 5.27 -4.95
CA PHE A 23 -8.70 3.97 -5.61
C PHE A 23 -8.60 4.17 -7.11
N ASN A 24 -7.79 3.39 -7.80
CA ASN A 24 -7.85 3.37 -9.26
C ASN A 24 -8.94 2.39 -9.74
N ASN A 25 -9.45 2.65 -10.95
CA ASN A 25 -10.35 1.75 -11.66
C ASN A 25 -9.65 1.23 -12.94
N PRO A 26 -9.11 0.01 -12.94
CA PRO A 26 -8.39 -0.54 -14.10
C PRO A 26 -9.29 -0.77 -15.33
N ALA A 27 -10.61 -0.83 -15.13
CA ALA A 27 -11.59 -0.93 -16.21
C ALA A 27 -12.08 0.43 -16.72
N GLY A 28 -11.81 1.52 -15.99
CA GLY A 28 -12.31 2.86 -16.29
C GLY A 28 -11.48 3.60 -17.35
N SER A 29 -11.74 4.90 -17.45
CA SER A 29 -10.97 5.85 -18.26
C SER A 29 -9.50 5.92 -17.83
N GLU A 30 -8.63 6.49 -18.68
CA GLU A 30 -7.21 6.66 -18.34
C GLU A 30 -7.02 7.44 -17.02
N SER A 31 -7.85 8.46 -16.76
CA SER A 31 -7.79 9.20 -15.50
C SER A 31 -8.12 8.31 -14.30
N GLU A 32 -9.13 7.45 -14.40
CA GLU A 32 -9.47 6.53 -13.31
C GLU A 32 -8.42 5.43 -13.13
N GLN A 33 -7.79 4.97 -14.21
CA GLN A 33 -6.69 3.99 -14.15
C GLN A 33 -5.46 4.56 -13.43
N TYR A 34 -5.14 5.83 -13.67
CA TYR A 34 -3.95 6.49 -13.13
C TYR A 34 -4.26 7.41 -11.94
N THR A 35 -5.41 7.26 -11.28
CA THR A 35 -5.82 8.10 -10.13
C THR A 35 -4.78 8.14 -9.01
N ILE A 36 -4.13 7.01 -8.70
CA ILE A 36 -3.08 6.94 -7.67
C ILE A 36 -1.82 7.71 -8.10
N TYR A 37 -1.50 7.70 -9.40
CA TYR A 37 -0.36 8.43 -9.96
C TYR A 37 -0.65 9.93 -9.96
N GLN A 38 -1.87 10.32 -10.28
CA GLN A 38 -2.32 11.71 -10.14
C GLN A 38 -2.20 12.19 -8.69
N GLN A 39 -2.62 11.38 -7.72
CA GLN A 39 -2.46 11.72 -6.30
C GLN A 39 -0.98 11.95 -5.94
N LEU A 40 -0.07 11.07 -6.37
CA LEU A 40 1.38 11.25 -6.17
C LEU A 40 1.92 12.51 -6.85
N ALA A 41 1.57 12.73 -8.12
CA ALA A 41 1.99 13.91 -8.87
C ALA A 41 1.54 15.21 -8.17
N ARG A 42 0.29 15.23 -7.67
CA ARG A 42 -0.26 16.38 -6.93
C ARG A 42 0.54 16.70 -5.66
N ILE A 43 1.06 15.69 -4.95
CA ILE A 43 1.94 15.90 -3.79
C ILE A 43 3.29 16.43 -4.25
N ILE A 44 3.94 15.77 -5.21
CA ILE A 44 5.29 16.09 -5.70
C ILE A 44 5.36 17.52 -6.25
N ASP A 45 4.37 17.92 -7.04
CA ASP A 45 4.33 19.23 -7.68
C ASP A 45 4.15 20.37 -6.67
N ARG A 46 3.62 20.07 -5.48
CA ARG A 46 3.32 21.06 -4.44
C ARG A 46 4.38 21.19 -3.36
N VAL A 47 5.45 20.39 -3.38
CA VAL A 47 6.56 20.58 -2.44
C VAL A 47 7.34 21.84 -2.84
N PRO A 48 7.39 22.89 -1.99
CA PRO A 48 8.08 24.12 -2.32
C PRO A 48 9.60 23.97 -2.19
N ALA A 49 10.35 24.90 -2.80
CA ALA A 49 11.81 24.98 -2.66
C ALA A 49 12.24 24.95 -1.18
N GLY A 50 13.36 24.27 -0.89
CA GLY A 50 13.85 24.02 0.47
C GLY A 50 13.06 22.96 1.25
N GLY A 51 11.98 22.41 0.69
CA GLY A 51 11.35 21.19 1.17
C GLY A 51 12.11 19.94 0.71
N TYR A 52 11.68 18.78 1.20
CA TYR A 52 12.16 17.48 0.75
C TYR A 52 11.04 16.46 0.49
N ILE A 53 11.38 15.50 -0.35
CA ILE A 53 10.63 14.28 -0.68
C ILE A 53 11.52 13.07 -0.36
N GLU A 54 10.96 12.09 0.34
CA GLU A 54 11.58 10.78 0.57
C GLU A 54 10.61 9.68 0.13
N MET A 55 11.06 8.72 -0.68
CA MET A 55 10.19 7.64 -1.13
C MET A 55 10.92 6.30 -1.25
N SER A 56 10.24 5.21 -0.89
CA SER A 56 10.74 3.84 -1.07
C SER A 56 9.72 3.01 -1.86
N TRP A 57 10.20 2.32 -2.89
CA TRP A 57 9.36 1.58 -3.83
C TRP A 57 9.94 0.24 -4.27
N PHE A 58 9.10 -0.80 -4.36
CA PHE A 58 9.50 -2.10 -4.90
C PHE A 58 9.73 -2.07 -6.42
N GLU A 59 8.84 -1.44 -7.16
CA GLU A 59 8.93 -1.37 -8.62
C GLU A 59 8.46 -0.01 -9.11
N PHE A 60 9.38 0.69 -9.76
CA PHE A 60 9.13 1.96 -10.43
C PHE A 60 9.23 1.78 -11.96
N GLY A 61 8.39 0.88 -12.47
CA GLY A 61 8.35 0.44 -13.88
C GLY A 61 7.59 1.36 -14.83
N VAL A 62 7.56 2.68 -14.62
CA VAL A 62 6.97 3.62 -15.59
C VAL A 62 7.77 3.55 -16.89
N SER A 63 7.14 3.04 -17.95
CA SER A 63 7.76 2.81 -19.26
C SER A 63 7.52 3.96 -20.26
N TYR A 64 6.55 4.82 -19.99
CA TYR A 64 6.15 5.92 -20.85
C TYR A 64 6.84 7.23 -20.46
N THR A 65 6.98 8.13 -21.44
CA THR A 65 7.63 9.43 -21.25
C THR A 65 6.64 10.60 -21.31
N THR A 66 5.41 10.39 -21.77
CA THR A 66 4.38 11.43 -21.86
C THR A 66 3.88 11.85 -20.48
N ASP A 67 3.83 13.16 -20.24
CA ASP A 67 3.34 13.76 -19.01
C ASP A 67 2.01 14.46 -19.27
N THR A 68 0.90 13.85 -18.84
CA THR A 68 -0.45 14.42 -19.01
C THR A 68 -1.16 14.53 -17.66
N THR A 69 -2.23 15.32 -17.60
CA THR A 69 -3.09 15.42 -16.41
C THR A 69 -3.69 14.06 -16.01
N ASN A 70 -4.01 13.20 -16.98
CA ASN A 70 -4.63 11.91 -16.69
C ASN A 70 -3.60 10.82 -16.38
N LYS A 71 -2.44 10.86 -17.04
CA LYS A 71 -1.35 9.87 -16.95
C LYS A 71 -0.03 10.62 -16.70
N PRO A 72 0.23 11.03 -15.44
CA PRO A 72 1.39 11.86 -15.12
C PRO A 72 2.69 11.06 -15.15
N ASN A 73 3.75 11.66 -15.68
CA ASN A 73 5.09 11.07 -15.71
C ASN A 73 5.79 11.36 -14.37
N ILE A 74 5.64 10.46 -13.39
CA ILE A 74 6.19 10.64 -12.03
C ILE A 74 7.71 10.91 -12.02
N PRO A 75 8.56 10.19 -12.79
CA PRO A 75 9.97 10.54 -12.91
C PRO A 75 10.20 12.00 -13.33
N ALA A 76 9.51 12.47 -14.37
CA ALA A 76 9.63 13.86 -14.82
C ALA A 76 9.14 14.87 -13.76
N ARG A 77 8.09 14.53 -12.98
CA ARG A 77 7.63 15.37 -11.86
C ARG A 77 8.66 15.47 -10.74
N LEU A 78 9.34 14.38 -10.41
CA LEU A 78 10.42 14.36 -9.42
C LEU A 78 11.65 15.18 -9.88
N VAL A 79 12.01 15.08 -11.17
CA VAL A 79 13.06 15.95 -11.76
C VAL A 79 12.68 17.42 -11.66
N LYS A 80 11.44 17.79 -12.02
CA LYS A 80 10.94 19.17 -11.87
C LYS A 80 10.96 19.64 -10.40
N ALA A 81 10.64 18.76 -9.45
CA ALA A 81 10.75 19.07 -8.02
C ALA A 81 12.22 19.32 -7.62
N HIS A 82 13.15 18.46 -8.05
CA HIS A 82 14.56 18.66 -7.76
C HIS A 82 15.08 19.98 -8.33
N GLN A 83 14.78 20.27 -9.60
CA GLN A 83 15.16 21.52 -10.27
C GLN A 83 14.54 22.77 -9.62
N ARG A 84 13.38 22.63 -8.96
CA ARG A 84 12.76 23.68 -8.14
C ARG A 84 13.48 23.92 -6.81
N GLY A 85 14.47 23.09 -6.45
CA GLY A 85 15.20 23.17 -5.19
C GLY A 85 14.61 22.30 -4.08
N VAL A 86 13.89 21.23 -4.43
CA VAL A 86 13.45 20.19 -3.48
C VAL A 86 14.54 19.13 -3.37
N ASN A 87 14.82 18.69 -2.15
CA ASN A 87 15.67 17.52 -1.92
C ASN A 87 14.86 16.25 -2.20
N VAL A 88 15.24 15.46 -3.20
CA VAL A 88 14.50 14.26 -3.60
C VAL A 88 15.35 13.02 -3.34
N ARG A 89 14.84 12.13 -2.48
CA ARG A 89 15.56 10.93 -2.02
C ARG A 89 14.72 9.69 -2.28
N THR A 90 15.24 8.79 -3.09
CA THR A 90 14.49 7.62 -3.57
C THR A 90 15.25 6.33 -3.28
N ILE A 91 14.54 5.33 -2.76
CA ILE A 91 15.03 3.96 -2.56
C ILE A 91 14.21 3.04 -3.44
N LEU A 92 14.87 2.23 -4.28
CA LEU A 92 14.21 1.18 -5.05
C LEU A 92 14.76 -0.19 -4.67
N ASP A 93 13.91 -1.22 -4.71
CA ASP A 93 14.37 -2.61 -4.73
C ASP A 93 15.28 -2.88 -5.94
N ASN A 94 16.16 -3.87 -5.87
CA ASN A 94 17.01 -4.22 -7.02
C ASN A 94 17.05 -5.71 -7.33
N ASN A 95 16.07 -6.46 -6.83
CA ASN A 95 15.99 -7.86 -7.20
C ASN A 95 15.64 -7.96 -8.69
N VAL A 96 16.39 -8.81 -9.39
CA VAL A 96 16.05 -9.21 -10.75
C VAL A 96 14.69 -9.90 -10.70
N LYS A 97 13.72 -9.35 -11.44
CA LYS A 97 12.36 -9.88 -11.52
C LYS A 97 12.29 -11.02 -12.53
N ASP A 98 11.14 -11.70 -12.60
CA ASP A 98 10.91 -12.85 -13.50
C ASP A 98 11.14 -12.54 -14.99
N ASN A 99 11.02 -11.27 -15.39
CA ASN A 99 11.30 -10.81 -16.75
C ASN A 99 12.79 -10.51 -17.02
N GLY A 100 13.67 -10.83 -16.07
CA GLY A 100 15.12 -10.60 -16.14
C GLY A 100 15.55 -9.15 -15.90
N ARG A 101 14.65 -8.26 -15.48
CA ARG A 101 14.95 -6.83 -15.26
C ARG A 101 14.99 -6.47 -13.78
N SER A 102 15.79 -5.49 -13.41
CA SER A 102 15.77 -4.81 -12.11
C SER A 102 15.38 -3.33 -12.26
N ASN A 103 15.25 -2.58 -11.16
CA ASN A 103 14.78 -1.19 -11.23
C ASN A 103 15.71 -0.27 -12.05
N ASP A 104 17.00 -0.57 -12.11
CA ASP A 104 18.00 0.14 -12.92
C ASP A 104 17.82 0.00 -14.43
N ASP A 105 17.10 -1.03 -14.88
CA ASP A 105 16.76 -1.20 -16.30
C ASP A 105 15.63 -0.28 -16.77
N TRP A 106 14.81 0.23 -15.85
CA TRP A 106 13.59 0.97 -16.21
C TRP A 106 13.85 2.45 -16.51
N PRO A 107 13.01 3.07 -17.38
CA PRO A 107 13.13 4.49 -17.71
C PRO A 107 13.10 5.41 -16.48
N ALA A 108 12.36 5.06 -15.43
CA ALA A 108 12.31 5.85 -14.20
C ALA A 108 13.69 6.03 -13.56
N TYR A 109 14.43 4.93 -13.32
CA TYR A 109 15.77 5.02 -12.75
C TYR A 109 16.75 5.73 -13.70
N LYS A 110 16.70 5.39 -15.00
CA LYS A 110 17.55 6.02 -16.03
C LYS A 110 17.30 7.53 -16.18
N THR A 111 16.11 8.01 -15.83
CA THR A 111 15.77 9.45 -15.78
C THR A 111 16.26 10.09 -14.49
N LEU A 112 16.07 9.44 -13.35
CA LEU A 112 16.33 10.04 -12.03
C LEU A 112 17.81 9.97 -11.63
N ALA A 113 18.54 8.92 -11.96
CA ALA A 113 19.91 8.73 -11.50
C ALA A 113 20.88 9.82 -11.99
N PRO A 114 20.83 10.27 -13.26
CA PRO A 114 21.66 11.39 -13.71
C PRO A 114 21.30 12.73 -13.04
N GLU A 115 20.02 12.94 -12.71
CA GLU A 115 19.52 14.20 -12.15
C GLU A 115 19.74 14.31 -10.64
N LEU A 116 19.50 13.22 -9.90
CA LEU A 116 19.58 13.20 -8.44
C LEU A 116 20.96 12.74 -7.94
N GLY A 117 21.70 11.99 -8.75
CA GLY A 117 22.88 11.25 -8.31
C GLY A 117 22.53 9.98 -7.52
N THR A 118 23.56 9.18 -7.21
CA THR A 118 23.43 7.87 -6.55
C THR A 118 24.18 7.78 -5.22
N SER A 119 24.67 8.92 -4.71
CA SER A 119 25.33 9.00 -3.39
C SER A 119 24.33 9.39 -2.32
N ASP A 120 24.12 8.52 -1.33
CA ASP A 120 23.25 8.78 -0.18
C ASP A 120 23.83 9.79 0.83
N SER A 121 25.04 10.32 0.58
CA SER A 121 25.59 11.47 1.31
C SER A 121 25.13 12.83 0.74
N ALA A 122 24.56 12.85 -0.47
CA ALA A 122 24.05 14.06 -1.10
C ALA A 122 22.64 14.43 -0.59
N SER A 123 22.22 15.67 -0.85
CA SER A 123 20.91 16.15 -0.38
C SER A 123 19.74 15.50 -1.14
N SER A 124 19.96 15.18 -2.42
CA SER A 124 19.11 14.36 -3.28
C SER A 124 19.88 13.11 -3.71
N PHE A 125 19.17 12.01 -3.94
CA PHE A 125 19.74 10.78 -4.49
C PHE A 125 18.65 9.80 -4.94
N ILE A 126 19.03 8.85 -5.77
CA ILE A 126 18.31 7.60 -5.99
C ILE A 126 19.26 6.43 -5.77
N ILE A 127 18.85 5.48 -4.92
CA ILE A 127 19.65 4.32 -4.55
C ILE A 127 18.85 3.03 -4.69
N LEU A 128 19.58 1.94 -4.87
CA LEU A 128 19.05 0.60 -5.07
C LEU A 128 19.42 -0.28 -3.88
N CYS A 129 18.46 -1.02 -3.31
CA CYS A 129 18.79 -2.09 -2.37
C CYS A 129 19.69 -3.15 -3.06
N PRO A 130 20.47 -3.96 -2.34
CA PRO A 130 21.32 -4.96 -3.01
C PRO A 130 20.47 -6.05 -3.68
N ASN A 131 20.95 -6.63 -4.77
CA ASN A 131 20.26 -7.76 -5.41
C ASN A 131 20.14 -8.95 -4.44
N HIS A 132 19.02 -9.66 -4.52
CA HIS A 132 18.57 -10.74 -3.63
C HIS A 132 18.48 -10.35 -2.15
N LYS A 133 18.26 -9.07 -1.86
CA LYS A 133 18.17 -8.52 -0.51
C LYS A 133 17.19 -7.34 -0.46
N GLY A 134 16.58 -7.14 0.70
CA GLY A 134 16.00 -5.84 1.05
C GLY A 134 17.09 -4.83 1.40
N CYS A 135 16.67 -3.60 1.65
CA CYS A 135 17.51 -2.59 2.26
C CYS A 135 17.74 -2.91 3.76
N ILE A 136 16.74 -3.42 4.48
CA ILE A 136 16.88 -3.89 5.87
C ILE A 136 16.93 -5.41 5.94
N ALA A 137 15.98 -6.12 5.34
CA ALA A 137 15.92 -7.57 5.33
C ALA A 137 17.03 -8.19 4.47
N LYS A 138 17.68 -9.25 4.93
CA LYS A 138 18.78 -9.93 4.20
C LYS A 138 18.58 -11.44 4.09
N ARG A 139 17.69 -12.01 4.90
CA ARG A 139 17.48 -13.46 4.96
C ARG A 139 16.75 -14.01 3.75
N LYS A 140 17.26 -15.13 3.26
CA LYS A 140 16.52 -16.05 2.38
C LYS A 140 15.65 -16.97 3.23
N ILE A 141 14.38 -17.10 2.86
CA ILE A 141 13.47 -18.11 3.41
C ILE A 141 13.13 -19.12 2.32
N TYR A 142 12.81 -20.35 2.71
CA TYR A 142 12.70 -21.47 1.76
C TYR A 142 13.96 -21.60 0.87
N ASP A 143 13.90 -22.45 -0.16
CA ASP A 143 15.07 -22.72 -1.01
C ASP A 143 15.34 -21.65 -2.08
N ASP A 144 14.39 -20.73 -2.33
CA ASP A 144 14.44 -19.78 -3.45
C ASP A 144 13.85 -18.38 -3.14
N THR A 145 13.33 -18.13 -1.94
CA THR A 145 12.69 -16.85 -1.62
C THR A 145 13.66 -15.89 -0.95
N TYR A 146 14.34 -15.07 -1.74
CA TYR A 146 15.24 -14.01 -1.26
C TYR A 146 14.49 -12.86 -0.59
N ALA A 147 15.19 -12.09 0.25
CA ALA A 147 14.67 -10.85 0.80
C ALA A 147 14.55 -9.75 -0.28
N TYR A 148 13.66 -8.79 -0.06
CA TYR A 148 13.40 -7.69 -1.00
C TYR A 148 12.84 -6.46 -0.29
N ASN A 149 12.97 -5.28 -0.90
CA ASN A 149 12.31 -4.06 -0.44
C ASN A 149 10.92 -3.94 -1.08
N HIS A 150 9.85 -4.21 -0.34
CA HIS A 150 8.51 -4.20 -0.89
C HIS A 150 7.71 -2.93 -0.59
N ASN A 151 8.35 -1.84 -0.18
CA ASN A 151 7.64 -0.60 0.15
C ASN A 151 6.93 0.06 -1.05
N LYS A 152 5.97 0.95 -0.74
CA LYS A 152 5.32 1.92 -1.64
C LYS A 152 4.82 3.14 -0.85
N PHE A 153 5.75 3.96 -0.38
CA PHE A 153 5.40 5.17 0.37
C PHE A 153 6.17 6.40 -0.12
N LEU A 154 5.61 7.57 0.15
CA LEU A 154 6.25 8.86 -0.06
C LEU A 154 6.01 9.76 1.15
N LEU A 155 7.03 10.52 1.53
CA LEU A 155 6.99 11.58 2.51
C LEU A 155 7.23 12.90 1.80
N ALA A 156 6.42 13.90 2.12
CA ALA A 156 6.67 15.29 1.75
C ALA A 156 6.67 16.14 3.02
N SER A 157 7.81 16.76 3.30
CA SER A 157 8.01 17.64 4.47
C SER A 157 6.92 18.70 4.61
N LYS A 158 6.54 19.31 3.47
CA LYS A 158 5.43 20.25 3.33
C LYS A 158 4.94 20.29 1.89
N ILE A 159 3.67 20.61 1.71
CA ILE A 159 3.06 20.98 0.43
C ILE A 159 2.32 22.31 0.56
N VAL A 160 2.21 23.04 -0.54
CA VAL A 160 1.41 24.26 -0.65
C VAL A 160 0.17 23.97 -1.50
N LEU A 161 -1.01 24.13 -0.92
CA LEU A 161 -2.29 23.91 -1.61
C LEU A 161 -2.64 25.08 -2.54
N ASN A 162 -3.63 24.89 -3.41
CA ASN A 162 -4.11 25.92 -4.32
C ASN A 162 -4.61 27.18 -3.59
N SER A 163 -5.05 27.04 -2.34
CA SER A 163 -5.44 28.16 -1.47
C SER A 163 -4.25 28.95 -0.90
N GLY A 164 -3.01 28.48 -1.11
CA GLY A 164 -1.79 29.00 -0.47
C GLY A 164 -1.54 28.42 0.93
N ALA A 165 -2.44 27.57 1.44
CA ALA A 165 -2.27 26.93 2.74
C ALA A 165 -1.10 25.92 2.72
N ASN A 166 -0.31 25.91 3.80
CA ASN A 166 0.75 24.92 4.00
C ASN A 166 0.21 23.69 4.74
N VAL A 167 0.54 22.50 4.25
CA VAL A 167 0.33 21.24 4.96
C VAL A 167 1.66 20.55 5.15
N SER A 168 2.09 20.36 6.39
CA SER A 168 3.36 19.70 6.75
C SER A 168 3.18 18.21 7.03
N ASN A 169 4.28 17.47 7.15
CA ASN A 169 4.29 16.08 7.61
C ASN A 169 3.38 15.16 6.77
N VAL A 170 3.43 15.33 5.45
CA VAL A 170 2.56 14.60 4.53
C VAL A 170 3.14 13.21 4.30
N VAL A 171 2.31 12.20 4.53
CA VAL A 171 2.63 10.78 4.29
C VAL A 171 1.65 10.25 3.25
N PHE A 172 2.19 9.51 2.29
CA PHE A 172 1.45 8.77 1.28
C PHE A 172 1.82 7.29 1.40
N GLN A 173 0.83 6.41 1.43
CA GLN A 173 1.01 4.95 1.41
C GLN A 173 0.13 4.34 0.33
N SER A 174 0.72 3.50 -0.53
CA SER A 174 0.00 2.74 -1.57
C SER A 174 0.12 1.23 -1.36
N SER A 175 -0.81 0.49 -1.96
CA SER A 175 -0.69 -0.96 -2.16
C SER A 175 0.04 -1.35 -3.45
N GLY A 176 -0.03 -0.49 -4.47
CA GLY A 176 0.38 -0.76 -5.85
C GLY A 176 1.74 -0.19 -6.22
N ASN A 177 2.45 -0.88 -7.11
CA ASN A 177 3.70 -0.42 -7.69
C ASN A 177 3.46 0.74 -8.69
N LEU A 178 4.54 1.32 -9.22
CA LEU A 178 4.48 2.35 -10.25
C LEU A 178 4.78 1.75 -11.65
N GLY A 179 3.98 0.78 -12.08
CA GLY A 179 3.97 0.26 -13.46
C GLY A 179 2.61 0.35 -14.17
N GLU A 180 2.61 0.27 -15.50
CA GLU A 180 1.36 0.34 -16.28
C GLU A 180 0.37 -0.76 -15.84
N TRP A 181 0.85 -1.99 -15.59
CA TRP A 181 0.02 -3.07 -15.07
C TRP A 181 -0.72 -2.70 -13.77
N ASP A 182 -0.07 -1.98 -12.85
CA ASP A 182 -0.71 -1.51 -11.61
C ASP A 182 -1.81 -0.50 -11.88
N ALA A 183 -1.62 0.41 -12.84
CA ALA A 183 -2.60 1.45 -13.15
C ALA A 183 -3.82 0.88 -13.89
N HIS A 184 -3.60 0.10 -14.95
CA HIS A 184 -4.68 -0.28 -15.86
C HIS A 184 -5.08 -1.77 -15.77
N THR A 185 -4.35 -2.63 -15.06
CA THR A 185 -4.72 -4.06 -14.95
C THR A 185 -5.11 -4.49 -13.55
N SER A 186 -4.86 -3.68 -12.53
CA SER A 186 -5.20 -4.06 -11.16
C SER A 186 -5.88 -2.97 -10.33
N TRP A 187 -6.76 -3.38 -9.41
CA TRP A 187 -7.34 -2.48 -8.42
C TRP A 187 -6.37 -2.30 -7.27
N ASN A 188 -5.92 -1.07 -7.06
CA ASN A 188 -5.03 -0.61 -6.00
C ASN A 188 -5.72 0.44 -5.15
N ASN A 189 -5.15 0.69 -3.98
CA ASN A 189 -5.58 1.76 -3.10
C ASN A 189 -4.36 2.54 -2.60
N ALA A 190 -4.58 3.80 -2.24
CA ALA A 190 -3.62 4.60 -1.52
C ALA A 190 -4.33 5.54 -0.55
N VAL A 191 -3.60 5.98 0.48
CA VAL A 191 -4.07 7.01 1.42
C VAL A 191 -2.98 8.06 1.56
N THR A 192 -3.38 9.33 1.58
CA THR A 192 -2.51 10.44 1.96
C THR A 192 -3.04 11.06 3.24
N TRP A 193 -2.18 11.34 4.20
CA TRP A 193 -2.54 12.03 5.44
C TRP A 193 -1.42 12.95 5.90
N SER A 194 -1.71 13.78 6.89
CA SER A 194 -0.74 14.67 7.52
C SER A 194 -0.79 14.41 9.03
N GLU A 195 0.32 13.92 9.59
CA GLU A 195 0.45 13.67 11.03
C GLU A 195 1.95 13.60 11.38
N ALA A 196 2.38 14.37 12.39
CA ALA A 196 3.79 14.44 12.78
C ALA A 196 4.35 13.07 13.23
N ALA A 197 3.57 12.28 13.97
CA ALA A 197 3.99 10.98 14.47
C ALA A 197 4.23 9.99 13.32
N SER A 198 3.23 9.78 12.45
CA SER A 198 3.40 8.96 11.24
C SER A 198 4.58 9.42 10.39
N PHE A 199 4.72 10.72 10.16
CA PHE A 199 5.81 11.24 9.35
C PHE A 199 7.18 10.96 9.95
N ALA A 200 7.35 11.18 11.26
CA ALA A 200 8.59 10.85 11.98
C ALA A 200 8.89 9.35 11.92
N ASN A 201 7.88 8.49 12.08
CA ASN A 201 8.04 7.04 12.01
C ASN A 201 8.55 6.59 10.63
N TYR A 202 7.93 7.06 9.54
CA TYR A 202 8.37 6.71 8.19
C TYR A 202 9.72 7.35 7.84
N HIS A 203 10.02 8.56 8.32
CA HIS A 203 11.31 9.21 8.12
C HIS A 203 12.43 8.39 8.78
N HIS A 204 12.21 7.96 10.03
CA HIS A 204 13.13 7.05 10.72
C HIS A 204 13.31 5.75 9.94
N TYR A 205 12.21 5.12 9.52
CA TYR A 205 12.25 3.91 8.71
C TYR A 205 12.98 4.07 7.37
N PHE A 206 12.82 5.22 6.70
CA PHE A 206 13.56 5.55 5.49
C PHE A 206 15.07 5.65 5.78
N GLY A 207 15.46 6.35 6.84
CA GLY A 207 16.86 6.45 7.28
C GLY A 207 17.48 5.08 7.63
N ASP A 208 16.71 4.20 8.25
CA ASP A 208 17.13 2.83 8.55
C ASP A 208 17.33 1.99 7.29
N GLN A 209 16.48 2.17 6.26
CA GLN A 209 16.68 1.55 4.95
C GLN A 209 17.98 2.03 4.28
N VAL A 210 18.25 3.34 4.31
CA VAL A 210 19.51 3.90 3.75
C VAL A 210 20.72 3.30 4.48
N SER A 211 20.74 3.38 5.81
CA SER A 211 21.89 2.97 6.62
C SER A 211 22.12 1.46 6.65
N SER A 212 21.06 0.65 6.64
CA SER A 212 21.15 -0.82 6.69
C SER A 212 21.46 -1.46 5.33
N ARG A 213 21.32 -0.70 4.23
CA ARG A 213 21.45 -1.20 2.85
C ARG A 213 22.72 -2.01 2.62
N ALA A 214 23.87 -1.45 3.01
CA ALA A 214 25.19 -2.04 2.78
C ALA A 214 25.65 -3.00 3.91
N GLY A 215 24.90 -3.09 5.01
CA GLY A 215 25.27 -3.86 6.20
C GLY A 215 24.69 -5.27 6.26
N SER A 216 24.79 -5.87 7.45
CA SER A 216 24.20 -7.18 7.79
C SER A 216 22.67 -7.17 7.85
N GLY A 217 22.05 -5.99 7.84
CA GLY A 217 20.60 -5.80 7.96
C GLY A 217 20.03 -6.27 9.30
N ASN A 218 18.69 -6.36 9.35
CA ASN A 218 17.96 -6.82 10.52
C ASN A 218 16.70 -7.60 10.10
N ASP A 219 16.74 -8.93 10.15
CA ASP A 219 15.59 -9.78 9.79
C ASP A 219 14.50 -9.82 10.87
N ASN A 220 14.73 -9.22 12.03
CA ASN A 220 13.73 -9.00 13.08
C ASN A 220 13.55 -7.51 13.38
N TYR A 221 13.49 -6.71 12.32
CA TYR A 221 13.37 -5.26 12.43
C TYR A 221 12.04 -4.80 13.05
N TYR A 222 11.01 -5.63 13.06
CA TYR A 222 9.64 -5.21 13.35
C TYR A 222 9.46 -4.32 14.58
N TRP A 223 8.81 -3.18 14.35
CA TRP A 223 8.35 -2.27 15.38
C TRP A 223 7.02 -1.61 14.98
N VAL A 224 6.33 -1.10 15.98
CA VAL A 224 5.11 -0.31 15.84
C VAL A 224 5.44 1.10 16.24
N GLY A 225 5.17 2.06 15.37
CA GLY A 225 5.49 3.45 15.62
C GLY A 225 4.50 4.17 16.53
N ASP A 226 4.94 5.34 16.99
CA ASP A 226 4.10 6.23 17.79
C ASP A 226 2.82 6.59 17.04
N SER A 227 1.73 6.80 17.78
CA SER A 227 0.38 6.99 17.23
C SER A 227 -0.31 8.16 17.92
N ALA A 228 -0.85 9.10 17.14
CA ALA A 228 -1.74 10.13 17.68
C ALA A 228 -3.22 9.69 17.60
N ASN A 229 -3.48 8.44 18.01
CA ASN A 229 -4.79 7.76 18.00
C ASN A 229 -5.34 7.34 16.63
N GLN A 230 -5.38 8.24 15.62
CA GLN A 230 -5.99 7.90 14.33
C GLN A 230 -5.14 6.92 13.50
N PHE A 231 -3.85 7.22 13.36
CA PHE A 231 -2.93 6.43 12.53
C PHE A 231 -1.95 5.66 13.41
N LYS A 232 -1.66 4.41 13.07
CA LYS A 232 -0.61 3.60 13.71
C LYS A 232 0.15 2.85 12.62
N THR A 233 1.48 2.97 12.63
CA THR A 233 2.35 2.46 11.56
C THR A 233 3.13 1.23 12.05
N HIS A 234 3.31 0.24 11.18
CA HIS A 234 4.06 -0.97 11.43
C HIS A 234 5.11 -1.14 10.34
N PHE A 235 6.31 -1.53 10.71
CA PHE A 235 7.43 -1.75 9.78
C PHE A 235 7.96 -3.16 9.94
N PHE A 236 8.42 -3.77 8.84
CA PHE A 236 8.80 -5.19 8.75
C PHE A 236 10.24 -5.30 8.21
N PRO A 237 10.92 -6.46 8.34
CA PRO A 237 10.44 -7.82 8.67
C PRO A 237 10.22 -8.13 10.16
N ARG A 238 9.35 -9.12 10.46
CA ARG A 238 9.12 -9.69 11.79
C ARG A 238 9.53 -11.16 11.83
N LYS A 239 10.65 -11.47 12.49
CA LYS A 239 11.16 -12.85 12.56
C LYS A 239 10.34 -13.70 13.51
N GLU A 240 10.23 -14.98 13.18
CA GLU A 240 9.75 -16.03 14.08
C GLU A 240 10.78 -16.32 15.19
N THR A 241 10.33 -16.85 16.33
CA THR A 241 11.21 -17.16 17.48
C THR A 241 11.60 -18.63 17.59
N ASN A 242 10.93 -19.52 16.86
CA ASN A 242 11.12 -20.98 16.94
C ASN A 242 11.54 -21.62 15.60
N GLY A 243 11.86 -20.81 14.59
CA GLY A 243 12.21 -21.27 13.25
C GLY A 243 11.01 -21.67 12.37
N ASP A 244 9.79 -21.72 12.90
CA ASP A 244 8.58 -21.94 12.10
C ASP A 244 8.11 -20.64 11.45
N LEU A 245 8.24 -20.56 10.13
CA LEU A 245 7.80 -19.39 9.35
C LEU A 245 6.30 -19.11 9.50
N ASN A 246 5.48 -20.12 9.83
CA ASN A 246 4.04 -20.00 10.07
C ASN A 246 3.67 -19.66 11.53
N GLN A 247 4.65 -19.41 12.41
CA GLN A 247 4.39 -19.16 13.83
C GLN A 247 3.38 -18.04 14.07
N ALA A 248 2.19 -18.40 14.55
CA ALA A 248 1.06 -17.48 14.76
C ALA A 248 1.34 -16.40 15.81
N SER A 249 2.10 -16.70 16.87
CA SER A 249 2.38 -15.79 17.98
C SER A 249 3.25 -14.59 17.58
N THR A 250 3.95 -14.66 16.46
CA THR A 250 4.74 -13.56 15.88
C THR A 250 4.12 -13.03 14.60
N ASP A 251 2.90 -13.43 14.25
CA ASP A 251 2.20 -12.91 13.09
C ASP A 251 1.42 -11.64 13.47
N THR A 252 1.75 -10.53 12.82
CA THR A 252 1.12 -9.22 13.08
C THR A 252 -0.38 -9.20 12.78
N ILE A 253 -0.83 -9.89 11.74
CA ILE A 253 -2.26 -9.94 11.38
C ILE A 253 -3.02 -10.86 12.35
N VAL A 254 -2.43 -11.98 12.77
CA VAL A 254 -3.02 -12.81 13.84
C VAL A 254 -3.16 -12.00 15.13
N SER A 255 -2.13 -11.24 15.51
CA SER A 255 -2.17 -10.36 16.69
C SER A 255 -3.29 -9.32 16.60
N ILE A 256 -3.48 -8.71 15.42
CA ILE A 256 -4.58 -7.77 15.18
C ILE A 256 -5.92 -8.49 15.34
N LEU A 257 -6.12 -9.62 14.66
CA LEU A 257 -7.36 -10.39 14.71
C LEU A 257 -7.65 -11.00 16.09
N ASN A 258 -6.65 -11.16 16.96
CA ASN A 258 -6.85 -11.56 18.35
C ASN A 258 -7.61 -10.50 19.18
N SER A 259 -7.61 -9.25 18.73
CA SER A 259 -8.31 -8.16 19.40
C SER A 259 -9.78 -8.04 18.95
N VAL A 260 -10.25 -8.89 18.02
CA VAL A 260 -11.63 -8.86 17.51
C VAL A 260 -12.57 -9.61 18.45
N SER A 261 -13.66 -8.96 18.84
CA SER A 261 -14.80 -9.62 19.51
C SER A 261 -15.96 -9.78 18.52
N CYS A 262 -16.43 -11.01 18.30
CA CYS A 262 -17.43 -11.28 17.25
C CYS A 262 -18.86 -10.84 17.57
N SER A 263 -19.18 -10.66 18.85
CA SER A 263 -20.46 -10.12 19.29
C SER A 263 -20.22 -9.03 20.32
N TYR A 264 -20.95 -7.93 20.19
CA TYR A 264 -20.85 -6.79 21.08
C TYR A 264 -22.19 -6.09 21.23
N THR A 265 -22.29 -5.20 22.21
CA THR A 265 -23.46 -4.32 22.37
C THR A 265 -23.08 -2.95 21.82
N GLY A 266 -23.84 -2.44 20.85
CA GLY A 266 -23.58 -1.17 20.20
C GLY A 266 -23.63 -0.04 21.23
N GLU A 267 -22.56 0.75 21.31
CA GLU A 267 -22.51 1.89 22.24
C GLU A 267 -23.58 2.94 21.92
N THR A 268 -23.98 3.06 20.65
CA THR A 268 -24.93 4.06 20.18
C THR A 268 -26.39 3.63 20.27
N ASP A 269 -26.70 2.35 20.02
CA ASP A 269 -28.08 1.86 19.94
C ASP A 269 -28.45 0.82 21.02
N GLY A 270 -27.49 0.38 21.84
CA GLY A 270 -27.68 -0.59 22.91
C GLY A 270 -28.06 -2.00 22.44
N LYS A 271 -27.94 -2.31 21.15
CA LYS A 271 -28.34 -3.60 20.57
C LYS A 271 -27.16 -4.54 20.43
N LYS A 272 -27.46 -5.84 20.37
CA LYS A 272 -26.45 -6.85 20.03
C LYS A 272 -26.12 -6.77 18.54
N HIS A 273 -24.83 -6.68 18.23
CA HIS A 273 -24.29 -6.66 16.88
C HIS A 273 -23.26 -7.76 16.68
N GLN A 274 -22.89 -7.93 15.40
CA GLN A 274 -21.84 -8.80 14.91
C GLN A 274 -20.66 -7.93 14.44
N THR A 275 -19.43 -8.40 14.63
CA THR A 275 -18.25 -7.79 14.02
C THR A 275 -17.97 -8.39 12.64
N ASP A 276 -17.70 -7.52 11.68
CA ASP A 276 -17.40 -7.91 10.31
C ASP A 276 -15.92 -7.69 9.99
N VAL A 277 -15.31 -8.67 9.32
CA VAL A 277 -13.94 -8.60 8.82
C VAL A 277 -13.95 -8.79 7.30
N ARG A 278 -13.46 -7.78 6.56
CA ARG A 278 -13.47 -7.78 5.10
C ARG A 278 -12.08 -7.55 4.54
N ILE A 279 -11.63 -8.40 3.63
CA ILE A 279 -10.23 -8.38 3.14
C ILE A 279 -10.20 -8.32 1.61
N VAL A 280 -9.39 -7.41 1.06
CA VAL A 280 -8.92 -7.51 -0.33
C VAL A 280 -7.43 -7.75 -0.32
N MET A 281 -6.99 -8.82 -0.99
CA MET A 281 -5.60 -9.24 -0.92
C MET A 281 -5.05 -9.75 -2.25
N TRP A 282 -3.90 -9.23 -2.67
CA TRP A 282 -3.17 -9.78 -3.82
C TRP A 282 -2.68 -11.20 -3.56
N SER A 283 -1.94 -11.42 -2.47
CA SER A 283 -1.34 -12.71 -2.16
C SER A 283 -1.61 -13.12 -0.72
N PHE A 284 -2.15 -14.33 -0.54
CA PHE A 284 -2.49 -14.91 0.75
C PHE A 284 -1.90 -16.33 0.86
N SER A 285 -0.80 -16.46 1.60
CA SER A 285 -0.12 -17.75 1.88
C SER A 285 0.09 -18.06 3.36
N ARG A 286 -0.25 -17.15 4.27
CA ARG A 286 -0.11 -17.34 5.73
C ARG A 286 -1.25 -18.16 6.31
N VAL A 287 -1.01 -19.45 6.56
CA VAL A 287 -2.01 -20.38 7.11
C VAL A 287 -2.51 -19.94 8.49
N ALA A 288 -1.63 -19.45 9.37
CA ALA A 288 -2.02 -18.98 10.70
C ALA A 288 -3.07 -17.85 10.67
N VAL A 289 -3.00 -16.94 9.69
CA VAL A 289 -4.02 -15.89 9.50
C VAL A 289 -5.34 -16.52 9.06
N ALA A 290 -5.29 -17.50 8.17
CA ALA A 290 -6.48 -18.21 7.68
C ALA A 290 -7.18 -18.99 8.80
N GLU A 291 -6.42 -19.71 9.62
CA GLU A 291 -6.93 -20.42 10.80
C GLU A 291 -7.56 -19.46 11.81
N LYS A 292 -6.96 -18.28 12.01
CA LYS A 292 -7.53 -17.24 12.85
C LYS A 292 -8.85 -16.71 12.29
N LEU A 293 -8.94 -16.44 10.98
CA LEU A 293 -10.20 -16.05 10.34
C LEU A 293 -11.28 -17.13 10.48
N ALA A 294 -10.93 -18.40 10.26
CA ALA A 294 -11.85 -19.53 10.48
C ALA A 294 -12.34 -19.58 11.94
N SER A 295 -11.47 -19.30 12.91
CA SER A 295 -11.88 -19.21 14.31
C SER A 295 -12.87 -18.08 14.59
N LEU A 296 -12.72 -16.93 13.93
CA LEU A 296 -13.64 -15.80 14.05
C LEU A 296 -15.00 -16.13 13.42
N VAL A 297 -15.04 -16.79 12.26
CA VAL A 297 -16.29 -17.29 11.66
C VAL A 297 -17.00 -18.24 12.62
N ARG A 298 -16.27 -19.21 13.21
CA ARG A 298 -16.82 -20.13 14.23
C ARG A 298 -17.34 -19.37 15.45
N ALA A 299 -16.66 -18.31 15.89
CA ALA A 299 -17.09 -17.44 16.98
C ALA A 299 -18.25 -16.49 16.62
N GLY A 300 -18.66 -16.43 15.35
CA GLY A 300 -19.83 -15.67 14.91
C GLY A 300 -19.53 -14.33 14.24
N CYS A 301 -18.28 -14.04 13.87
CA CYS A 301 -17.97 -12.88 13.03
C CYS A 301 -18.39 -13.14 11.57
N TRP A 302 -18.73 -12.08 10.84
CA TRP A 302 -18.91 -12.17 9.38
C TRP A 302 -17.56 -11.95 8.71
N VAL A 303 -17.12 -12.88 7.87
CA VAL A 303 -15.83 -12.74 7.16
C VAL A 303 -16.04 -12.85 5.65
N ASP A 304 -15.48 -11.91 4.89
CA ASP A 304 -15.55 -11.88 3.43
C ASP A 304 -14.19 -11.48 2.83
N VAL A 305 -13.65 -12.32 1.95
CA VAL A 305 -12.30 -12.17 1.37
C VAL A 305 -12.39 -12.18 -0.15
N ALA A 306 -11.99 -11.08 -0.79
CA ALA A 306 -11.68 -11.04 -2.21
C ALA A 306 -10.16 -11.14 -2.43
N TYR A 307 -9.71 -12.03 -3.31
CA TYR A 307 -8.28 -12.28 -3.48
C TYR A 307 -7.87 -12.56 -4.91
N THR A 308 -6.58 -12.33 -5.21
CA THR A 308 -5.98 -12.77 -6.47
C THR A 308 -5.37 -14.16 -6.33
N ASN A 309 -4.40 -14.31 -5.43
CA ASN A 309 -3.65 -15.55 -5.20
C ASN A 309 -3.84 -16.06 -3.78
N MET A 310 -4.13 -17.35 -3.66
CA MET A 310 -4.28 -18.04 -2.38
C MET A 310 -3.71 -19.46 -2.52
N ASN A 311 -2.81 -19.84 -1.61
CA ASN A 311 -2.23 -21.19 -1.63
C ASN A 311 -3.20 -22.24 -1.04
N ASP A 312 -2.89 -23.51 -1.24
CA ASP A 312 -3.80 -24.59 -0.85
C ASP A 312 -3.90 -24.77 0.67
N GLY A 313 -2.84 -24.46 1.42
CA GLY A 313 -2.87 -24.45 2.89
C GLY A 313 -3.90 -23.45 3.43
N VAL A 314 -3.93 -22.23 2.90
CA VAL A 314 -4.94 -21.21 3.26
C VAL A 314 -6.34 -21.65 2.83
N LYS A 315 -6.52 -22.17 1.61
CA LYS A 315 -7.84 -22.68 1.16
C LYS A 315 -8.36 -23.80 2.06
N ASN A 316 -7.48 -24.72 2.46
CA ASN A 316 -7.82 -25.81 3.36
C ASN A 316 -8.25 -25.27 4.73
N ALA A 317 -7.51 -24.33 5.31
CA ALA A 317 -7.86 -23.70 6.59
C ALA A 317 -9.21 -22.96 6.55
N LEU A 318 -9.62 -22.45 5.38
CA LEU A 318 -10.90 -21.76 5.15
C LEU A 318 -12.00 -22.66 4.56
N SER A 319 -11.79 -23.97 4.48
CA SER A 319 -12.80 -24.92 4.00
C SER A 319 -13.99 -25.02 4.96
N SER A 320 -15.18 -25.33 4.44
CA SER A 320 -16.42 -25.41 5.23
C SER A 320 -16.32 -26.33 6.45
N SER A 321 -15.57 -27.42 6.37
CA SER A 321 -15.31 -28.31 7.52
C SER A 321 -14.55 -27.59 8.63
N ASN A 322 -13.50 -26.85 8.29
CA ASN A 322 -12.74 -26.04 9.24
C ASN A 322 -13.51 -24.80 9.73
N LEU A 323 -14.53 -24.34 9.01
CA LEU A 323 -15.46 -23.31 9.47
C LEU A 323 -16.55 -23.86 10.42
N GLY A 324 -16.55 -25.15 10.74
CA GLY A 324 -17.58 -25.76 11.59
C GLY A 324 -18.97 -25.77 10.93
N GLY A 325 -19.01 -25.89 9.60
CA GLY A 325 -20.25 -25.86 8.81
C GLY A 325 -20.81 -24.46 8.56
N LYS A 326 -20.14 -23.39 9.03
CA LYS A 326 -20.52 -22.00 8.74
C LYS A 326 -19.95 -21.54 7.40
N GLU A 327 -20.56 -20.50 6.85
CA GLU A 327 -20.15 -19.87 5.60
C GLU A 327 -19.26 -18.65 5.83
N MET A 328 -18.42 -18.36 4.85
CA MET A 328 -17.68 -17.10 4.72
C MET A 328 -17.62 -16.71 3.24
N GLY A 329 -17.49 -15.43 2.95
CA GLY A 329 -17.26 -14.97 1.58
C GLY A 329 -15.83 -15.28 1.12
N LEU A 330 -15.67 -16.03 0.03
CA LEU A 330 -14.38 -16.26 -0.64
C LEU A 330 -14.53 -16.00 -2.14
N THR A 331 -14.02 -14.86 -2.61
CA THR A 331 -14.11 -14.43 -4.00
C THR A 331 -12.72 -14.42 -4.64
N LYS A 332 -12.42 -15.43 -5.46
CA LYS A 332 -11.22 -15.39 -6.32
C LYS A 332 -11.46 -14.42 -7.47
N CYS A 333 -10.47 -13.61 -7.80
CA CYS A 333 -10.59 -12.64 -8.87
C CYS A 333 -9.62 -12.88 -10.02
N ALA A 334 -10.17 -12.99 -11.22
CA ALA A 334 -9.46 -12.89 -12.49
C ALA A 334 -10.49 -12.58 -13.58
N VAL A 335 -10.79 -11.30 -13.80
CA VAL A 335 -11.89 -10.87 -14.67
C VAL A 335 -11.35 -10.48 -16.05
N ALA A 336 -11.80 -11.17 -17.10
CA ALA A 336 -11.41 -10.84 -18.47
C ALA A 336 -11.96 -9.46 -18.88
N TRP A 337 -11.10 -8.57 -19.36
CA TRP A 337 -11.46 -7.23 -19.81
C TRP A 337 -10.48 -6.72 -20.87
N GLN A 338 -10.98 -6.50 -22.09
CA GLN A 338 -10.20 -5.90 -23.19
C GLN A 338 -8.80 -6.52 -23.36
N GLY A 339 -8.72 -7.85 -23.44
CA GLY A 339 -7.46 -8.59 -23.61
C GLY A 339 -6.59 -8.71 -22.35
N ARG A 340 -7.05 -8.22 -21.19
CA ARG A 340 -6.37 -8.32 -19.89
C ARG A 340 -7.20 -9.13 -18.90
N ASN A 341 -6.57 -9.52 -17.80
CA ASN A 341 -7.24 -10.11 -16.64
C ASN A 341 -7.13 -9.16 -15.46
N LEU A 342 -8.23 -8.47 -15.15
CA LEU A 342 -8.31 -7.56 -14.01
C LEU A 342 -8.29 -8.33 -12.71
N ARG A 343 -7.46 -7.86 -11.77
CA ARG A 343 -7.20 -8.53 -10.49
C ARG A 343 -6.94 -7.51 -9.38
N PRO A 344 -7.35 -7.74 -8.13
CA PRO A 344 -7.00 -6.85 -7.04
C PRO A 344 -5.51 -6.94 -6.72
N HIS A 345 -4.81 -5.82 -6.80
CA HIS A 345 -3.48 -5.63 -6.23
C HIS A 345 -3.52 -4.78 -4.93
N SER A 346 -4.74 -4.49 -4.46
CA SER A 346 -5.03 -3.96 -3.14
C SER A 346 -4.69 -4.95 -2.03
N LYS A 347 -4.30 -4.39 -0.90
CA LYS A 347 -3.87 -5.10 0.31
C LYS A 347 -4.46 -4.34 1.48
N TYR A 348 -5.65 -4.76 1.91
CA TYR A 348 -6.25 -4.18 3.09
C TYR A 348 -7.21 -5.15 3.80
N MET A 349 -7.46 -4.83 5.07
CA MET A 349 -8.48 -5.43 5.91
C MET A 349 -9.30 -4.32 6.56
N LEU A 350 -10.61 -4.50 6.54
CA LEU A 350 -11.60 -3.67 7.21
C LEU A 350 -12.15 -4.45 8.41
N ILE A 351 -12.24 -3.78 9.55
CA ILE A 351 -12.88 -4.30 10.75
C ILE A 351 -13.97 -3.31 11.17
N ASP A 352 -15.21 -3.77 11.14
CA ASP A 352 -16.40 -3.04 11.56
C ASP A 352 -17.03 -3.72 12.77
N GLY A 353 -16.95 -3.09 13.94
CA GLY A 353 -17.43 -3.62 15.20
C GLY A 353 -16.42 -3.56 16.34
N ALA A 354 -16.61 -4.40 17.35
CA ALA A 354 -15.78 -4.41 18.55
C ALA A 354 -14.37 -4.94 18.26
N TYR A 355 -13.39 -4.09 18.51
CA TYR A 355 -11.99 -4.35 18.31
C TYR A 355 -11.19 -3.65 19.40
N ASP A 356 -10.34 -4.41 20.09
CA ASP A 356 -9.55 -3.95 21.22
C ASP A 356 -10.45 -3.37 22.32
N ASP A 357 -10.36 -2.07 22.58
CA ASP A 357 -11.07 -1.36 23.64
C ASP A 357 -12.25 -0.51 23.16
N ASP A 358 -12.58 -0.52 21.86
CA ASP A 358 -13.61 0.35 21.30
C ASP A 358 -14.36 -0.24 20.07
N GLN A 359 -15.27 0.54 19.47
CA GLN A 359 -16.11 0.14 18.32
C GLN A 359 -15.85 0.95 17.04
N ILE A 360 -14.86 1.84 17.01
CA ILE A 360 -14.61 2.75 15.86
C ILE A 360 -13.95 2.02 14.67
N PRO A 361 -14.60 1.82 13.51
CA PRO A 361 -14.07 0.99 12.42
C PRO A 361 -12.61 1.24 12.02
N ARG A 362 -11.91 0.15 11.69
CA ARG A 362 -10.46 0.18 11.40
C ARG A 362 -10.18 -0.30 9.99
N VAL A 363 -9.25 0.38 9.33
CA VAL A 363 -8.64 -0.05 8.07
C VAL A 363 -7.18 -0.38 8.32
N PHE A 364 -6.76 -1.57 7.93
CA PHE A 364 -5.35 -1.94 7.86
C PHE A 364 -4.95 -2.00 6.39
N THR A 365 -3.98 -1.21 5.95
CA THR A 365 -3.54 -1.20 4.54
C THR A 365 -2.06 -0.84 4.40
N GLY A 366 -1.47 -1.11 3.25
CA GLY A 366 -0.08 -0.79 2.96
C GLY A 366 0.47 -1.65 1.84
N SER A 367 1.78 -1.85 1.85
CA SER A 367 2.45 -2.72 0.89
C SER A 367 2.34 -4.22 1.25
N HIS A 368 1.98 -4.50 2.50
CA HIS A 368 2.07 -5.80 3.14
C HIS A 368 1.05 -6.82 2.63
N ASN A 369 1.52 -7.81 1.88
CA ASN A 369 0.72 -8.98 1.50
C ASN A 369 0.43 -9.89 2.71
N TYR A 370 -0.54 -10.78 2.59
CA TYR A 370 -0.71 -11.90 3.53
C TYR A 370 0.17 -13.09 3.12
N ALA A 371 1.36 -12.80 2.63
CA ALA A 371 2.37 -13.77 2.25
C ALA A 371 3.38 -13.97 3.38
N ILE A 372 3.94 -15.18 3.49
CA ILE A 372 5.01 -15.47 4.48
C ILE A 372 6.21 -14.54 4.27
N SER A 373 6.62 -14.29 3.02
CA SER A 373 7.75 -13.42 2.71
C SER A 373 7.54 -11.98 3.19
N ALA A 374 6.35 -11.43 2.99
CA ALA A 374 5.98 -10.09 3.46
C ALA A 374 6.12 -9.94 4.99
N LEU A 375 5.85 -11.01 5.74
CA LEU A 375 6.04 -11.02 7.20
C LEU A 375 7.51 -11.24 7.58
N ARG A 376 8.19 -12.21 6.95
CA ARG A 376 9.43 -12.80 7.48
C ARG A 376 10.72 -12.26 6.87
N ASN A 377 10.70 -11.74 5.64
CA ASN A 377 11.93 -11.35 4.97
C ASN A 377 11.78 -10.22 3.93
N ALA A 378 10.73 -9.40 4.02
CA ALA A 378 10.59 -8.21 3.19
C ALA A 378 10.58 -6.93 4.02
N ASP A 379 11.14 -5.86 3.46
CA ASP A 379 10.92 -4.51 3.98
C ASP A 379 9.52 -4.09 3.56
N GLU A 380 8.63 -3.89 4.52
CA GLU A 380 7.23 -3.54 4.27
C GLU A 380 6.76 -2.49 5.28
N SER A 381 5.69 -1.79 4.90
CA SER A 381 4.91 -0.95 5.80
C SER A 381 3.43 -1.36 5.80
N LEU A 382 2.82 -1.28 6.98
CA LEU A 382 1.38 -1.44 7.20
C LEU A 382 0.89 -0.32 8.10
N ILE A 383 -0.21 0.32 7.72
CA ILE A 383 -0.87 1.34 8.54
C ILE A 383 -2.21 0.82 9.03
N ARG A 384 -2.56 1.17 10.25
CA ARG A 384 -3.91 1.11 10.79
C ARG A 384 -4.48 2.52 10.82
N ILE A 385 -5.70 2.68 10.33
CA ILE A 385 -6.48 3.91 10.33
C ILE A 385 -7.75 3.68 11.15
N ARG A 386 -7.96 4.49 12.19
CA ARG A 386 -9.18 4.51 13.03
C ARG A 386 -10.11 5.61 12.56
N SER A 387 -11.02 5.32 11.64
CA SER A 387 -11.96 6.32 11.10
C SER A 387 -13.16 5.62 10.45
N PRO A 388 -14.39 5.92 10.90
CA PRO A 388 -15.61 5.46 10.23
C PRO A 388 -15.67 5.91 8.76
N GLU A 389 -15.24 7.14 8.47
CA GLU A 389 -15.32 7.74 7.13
C GLU A 389 -14.36 7.07 6.16
N VAL A 390 -13.11 6.83 6.57
CA VAL A 390 -12.14 6.10 5.74
C VAL A 390 -12.60 4.66 5.56
N HIS A 391 -13.08 4.00 6.62
CA HIS A 391 -13.62 2.65 6.52
C HIS A 391 -14.78 2.56 5.53
N GLU A 392 -15.77 3.46 5.62
CA GLU A 392 -16.91 3.48 4.71
C GLU A 392 -16.48 3.73 3.25
N ALA A 393 -15.49 4.60 3.02
CA ALA A 393 -14.93 4.81 1.69
C ALA A 393 -14.30 3.52 1.13
N TYR A 394 -13.50 2.79 1.92
CA TYR A 394 -12.97 1.48 1.52
C TYR A 394 -14.10 0.48 1.27
N LEU A 395 -15.11 0.41 2.14
CA LEU A 395 -16.20 -0.55 2.03
C LEU A 395 -17.03 -0.34 0.76
N ARG A 396 -17.50 0.90 0.54
CA ARG A 396 -18.45 1.23 -0.52
C ARG A 396 -17.79 1.47 -1.86
N GLN A 397 -16.66 2.17 -1.88
CA GLN A 397 -16.03 2.60 -3.13
C GLN A 397 -15.05 1.56 -3.67
N ASN A 398 -14.56 0.65 -2.82
CA ASN A 398 -13.58 -0.36 -3.23
C ASN A 398 -14.00 -1.80 -2.94
N PHE A 399 -14.26 -2.20 -1.69
CA PHE A 399 -14.47 -3.60 -1.31
C PHE A 399 -15.62 -4.23 -2.09
N TYR A 400 -16.82 -3.63 -2.02
CA TYR A 400 -17.97 -4.15 -2.74
C TYR A 400 -17.82 -4.05 -4.25
N LYS A 401 -17.18 -2.99 -4.78
CA LYS A 401 -16.91 -2.87 -6.21
C LYS A 401 -16.00 -4.01 -6.70
N VAL A 402 -14.85 -4.19 -6.06
CA VAL A 402 -13.90 -5.26 -6.39
C VAL A 402 -14.57 -6.62 -6.24
N ARG A 403 -15.13 -6.93 -5.07
CA ARG A 403 -15.76 -8.23 -4.81
C ARG A 403 -16.87 -8.52 -5.83
N ASP A 404 -17.79 -7.60 -6.05
CA ASP A 404 -18.96 -7.83 -6.92
C ASP A 404 -18.55 -7.91 -8.40
N THR A 405 -17.52 -7.16 -8.84
CA THR A 405 -16.95 -7.33 -10.18
C THR A 405 -16.28 -8.70 -10.32
N CYS A 406 -15.48 -9.10 -9.32
CA CYS A 406 -14.78 -10.38 -9.32
C CYS A 406 -15.73 -11.59 -9.26
N SER A 407 -16.89 -11.43 -8.62
CA SER A 407 -17.94 -12.46 -8.58
C SER A 407 -18.84 -12.48 -9.82
N GLY A 408 -18.66 -11.55 -10.76
CA GLY A 408 -19.53 -11.38 -11.93
C GLY A 408 -20.91 -10.80 -11.61
N LYS A 409 -21.12 -10.27 -10.40
CA LYS A 409 -22.38 -9.64 -9.99
C LYS A 409 -22.58 -8.27 -10.65
N ILE A 410 -21.48 -7.57 -10.93
CA ILE A 410 -21.48 -6.33 -11.72
C ILE A 410 -20.43 -6.42 -12.84
N ALA A 411 -20.63 -5.65 -13.90
CA ALA A 411 -19.65 -5.53 -14.99
C ALA A 411 -18.38 -4.81 -14.51
N PRO A 412 -17.23 -5.00 -15.18
CA PRO A 412 -16.00 -4.30 -14.80
C PRO A 412 -16.01 -2.80 -15.10
N GLY A 413 -16.61 -2.41 -16.23
CA GLY A 413 -16.62 -1.04 -16.77
C GLY A 413 -17.54 -0.09 -16.03
#